data_AF-A0A498NS32-F1
#
_entry.id   AF-A0A498NS32-F1
#
_cell.length_a   1.000
_cell.length_b   1.000
_cell.length_c   1.000
_cell.angle_alpha   90.00
_cell.angle_beta   90.00
_cell.angle_gamma   90.00
#
_symmetry.space_group_name_H-M   'P 1'
#
loop_
_entity.id
_entity.type
_entity.pdbx_description
1 polymer ?
#
loop_
_entity_poly.entity_id
_entity_poly.type
_entity_poly.pdbx_seq_one_letter_code
_entity_poly.pdbx_strand_id
1 'polypeptide(L)'
;MFGKKKKRLEISAPSNFEHRVHTGFDPHEQKFTGLPQQWQSLLADTANRPKPMVDPSYITPIQLAPMKVLPVPAPHFLCLSAVGSSRPPTLVHSETVLRALF
;
A
#
# COMPACT_ATOMS: atom_id res chain seq x y z
N MET A 1 18.56 -51.18 9.47
CA MET A 1 17.45 -50.20 9.34
C MET A 1 18.06 -48.84 9.04
N PHE A 2 18.11 -48.41 7.77
CA PHE A 2 18.70 -47.13 7.40
C PHE A 2 17.61 -46.05 7.44
N GLY A 3 17.58 -45.27 8.52
CA GLY A 3 16.71 -44.10 8.63
C GLY A 3 17.14 -43.04 7.61
N LYS A 4 16.28 -42.73 6.64
CA LYS A 4 16.52 -41.65 5.67
C LYS A 4 16.58 -40.32 6.41
N LYS A 5 17.76 -39.71 6.49
CA LYS A 5 17.95 -38.36 7.06
C LYS A 5 17.18 -37.36 6.19
N LYS A 6 16.25 -36.61 6.78
CA LYS A 6 15.49 -35.56 6.08
C LYS A 6 16.46 -34.46 5.64
N LYS A 7 16.54 -34.20 4.32
CA LYS A 7 17.30 -33.05 3.81
C LYS A 7 16.65 -31.77 4.32
N ARG A 8 17.49 -30.81 4.71
CA ARG A 8 17.08 -29.45 5.05
C ARG A 8 16.40 -28.83 3.84
N LEU A 9 15.27 -28.18 4.06
CA LEU A 9 14.60 -27.39 3.03
C LEU A 9 15.43 -26.10 2.83
N GLU A 10 16.01 -25.97 1.65
CA GLU A 10 16.71 -24.75 1.23
C GLU A 10 15.77 -23.97 0.30
N ILE A 11 15.41 -22.75 0.70
CA ILE A 11 14.61 -21.83 -0.10
C ILE A 11 15.60 -20.90 -0.81
N SER A 12 15.59 -20.88 -2.15
CA SER A 12 16.48 -20.04 -2.97
C SER A 12 16.03 -18.57 -3.00
N ALA A 13 16.83 -17.70 -3.63
CA ALA A 13 16.40 -16.35 -3.96
C ALA A 13 15.15 -16.37 -4.86
N PRO A 14 14.21 -15.42 -4.72
CA PRO A 14 13.06 -15.32 -5.60
C PRO A 14 13.51 -15.01 -7.02
N SER A 15 12.86 -15.64 -7.99
CA SER A 15 13.04 -15.41 -9.42
C SER A 15 11.66 -15.36 -10.08
N ASN A 16 11.59 -14.93 -11.34
CA ASN A 16 10.34 -14.89 -12.12
C ASN A 16 9.24 -14.05 -11.46
N PHE A 17 9.55 -12.80 -11.11
CA PHE A 17 8.52 -11.88 -10.65
C PHE A 17 7.44 -11.72 -11.72
N GLU A 18 6.18 -12.00 -11.34
CA GLU A 18 5.02 -11.86 -12.20
C GLU A 18 3.98 -10.98 -11.52
N HIS A 19 3.68 -9.84 -12.13
CA HIS A 19 2.59 -8.98 -11.70
C HIS A 19 1.29 -9.46 -12.34
N ARG A 20 0.54 -10.30 -11.61
CA ARG A 20 -0.64 -10.98 -12.15
C ARG A 20 -1.88 -10.10 -12.23
N VAL A 21 -2.08 -9.25 -11.23
CA VAL A 21 -3.28 -8.42 -11.09
C VAL A 21 -2.91 -7.11 -10.41
N HIS A 22 -3.43 -6.00 -10.93
CA HIS A 22 -3.34 -4.68 -10.31
C HIS A 22 -4.74 -4.15 -10.02
N THR A 23 -5.08 -3.99 -8.73
CA THR A 23 -6.34 -3.40 -8.32
C THR A 23 -6.15 -1.90 -8.08
N GLY A 24 -6.88 -1.09 -8.84
CA GLY A 24 -6.96 0.36 -8.68
C GLY A 24 -8.30 0.81 -8.10
N PHE A 25 -8.41 2.10 -7.81
CA PHE A 25 -9.67 2.75 -7.45
C PHE A 25 -9.86 3.97 -8.34
N ASP A 26 -11.01 4.03 -9.02
CA ASP A 26 -11.43 5.19 -9.79
C ASP A 26 -12.21 6.15 -8.89
N PRO A 27 -11.68 7.35 -8.60
CA PRO A 27 -12.36 8.33 -7.76
C PRO A 27 -13.58 8.95 -8.42
N HIS A 28 -13.67 8.98 -9.76
CA HIS A 28 -14.81 9.54 -10.48
C HIS A 28 -16.01 8.60 -10.40
N GLU A 29 -15.80 7.31 -10.66
CA GLU A 29 -16.85 6.29 -10.59
C GLU A 29 -17.04 5.71 -9.18
N GLN A 30 -16.15 6.05 -8.24
CA GLN A 30 -16.09 5.48 -6.89
C GLN A 30 -16.05 3.94 -6.91
N LYS A 31 -15.30 3.37 -7.87
CA LYS A 31 -15.29 1.93 -8.14
C LYS A 31 -13.88 1.36 -8.19
N PHE A 32 -13.73 0.13 -7.72
CA PHE A 32 -12.48 -0.60 -7.85
C PHE A 32 -12.34 -1.18 -9.27
N THR A 33 -11.17 -0.96 -9.87
CA THR A 33 -10.81 -1.46 -11.20
C THR A 33 -9.74 -2.54 -11.09
N GLY A 34 -9.66 -3.45 -12.07
CA GLY A 34 -8.66 -4.53 -12.06
C GLY A 34 -8.81 -5.55 -10.93
N LEU A 35 -9.99 -5.67 -10.34
CA LEU A 35 -10.28 -6.68 -9.32
C LEU A 35 -10.13 -8.11 -9.89
N PRO A 36 -9.54 -9.05 -9.13
CA PRO A 36 -9.65 -10.46 -9.42
C PRO A 36 -11.12 -10.87 -9.60
N GLN A 37 -11.41 -11.76 -10.56
CA GLN A 37 -12.79 -12.17 -10.90
C GLN A 37 -13.58 -12.63 -9.67
N GLN A 38 -12.93 -13.32 -8.73
CA GLN A 38 -13.56 -13.82 -7.50
C GLN A 38 -14.02 -12.71 -6.55
N TRP A 39 -13.48 -11.49 -6.66
CA TRP A 39 -13.80 -10.37 -5.76
C TRP A 39 -14.91 -9.49 -6.32
N GLN A 40 -15.20 -9.57 -7.62
CA GLN A 40 -16.19 -8.72 -8.27
C GLN A 40 -17.60 -8.89 -7.66
N SER A 41 -18.00 -10.12 -7.33
CA SER A 41 -19.29 -10.39 -6.69
C SER A 41 -19.34 -9.89 -5.25
N LEU A 42 -18.27 -10.12 -4.47
CA LEU A 42 -18.21 -9.72 -3.06
C LEU A 42 -18.41 -8.22 -2.88
N LEU A 43 -17.80 -7.41 -3.75
CA LEU A 43 -17.91 -5.96 -3.64
C LEU A 43 -19.28 -5.44 -4.14
N ALA A 44 -19.85 -6.04 -5.19
CA ALA A 44 -21.20 -5.69 -5.64
C ALA A 44 -22.27 -5.93 -4.55
N ASP A 45 -22.10 -7.00 -3.76
CA ASP A 45 -23.01 -7.34 -2.66
C ASP A 45 -22.87 -6.37 -1.47
N THR A 46 -21.67 -5.85 -1.20
CA THR A 46 -21.44 -4.91 -0.10
C THR A 46 -21.95 -3.49 -0.36
N ALA A 47 -21.96 -3.03 -1.61
CA ALA A 47 -22.45 -1.69 -1.96
C ALA A 47 -23.96 -1.54 -1.69
N ASN A 48 -24.71 -2.65 -1.77
CA ASN A 48 -26.15 -2.68 -1.54
C ASN A 48 -26.52 -3.03 -0.09
N ARG A 49 -25.54 -3.26 0.78
CA ARG A 49 -25.84 -3.59 2.17
C ARG A 49 -26.36 -2.32 2.85
N PRO A 50 -27.58 -2.30 3.40
CA PRO A 50 -28.07 -1.15 4.13
C PRO A 50 -27.08 -0.83 5.26
N LYS A 51 -26.76 0.46 5.41
CA LYS A 51 -25.95 0.91 6.55
C LYS A 51 -26.61 0.37 7.82
N PRO A 52 -25.86 -0.30 8.72
CA PRO A 52 -26.45 -0.76 9.97
C PRO A 52 -27.08 0.46 10.66
N MET A 53 -28.36 0.36 11.01
CA MET A 53 -29.01 1.38 11.83
C MET A 53 -28.35 1.31 13.20
N VAL A 54 -27.50 2.29 13.50
CA VAL A 54 -26.84 2.41 14.80
C VAL A 54 -27.62 3.43 15.62
N ASP A 55 -28.13 3.00 16.77
CA ASP A 55 -28.75 3.90 17.74
C ASP A 55 -27.66 4.68 18.49
N PRO A 56 -27.67 6.03 18.45
CA PRO A 56 -26.71 6.87 19.16
C PRO A 56 -26.61 6.60 20.66
N SER A 57 -27.68 6.10 21.29
CA SER A 57 -27.78 5.84 22.73
C SER A 57 -27.01 4.60 23.18
N TYR A 58 -26.58 3.75 22.24
CA TYR A 58 -25.89 2.47 22.50
C TYR A 58 -24.45 2.45 22.00
N ILE A 59 -23.90 3.60 21.60
CA ILE A 59 -22.48 3.69 21.26
C ILE A 59 -21.67 3.54 22.55
N THR A 60 -20.93 2.44 22.68
CA THR A 60 -20.01 2.27 23.80
C THR A 60 -18.94 3.37 23.72
N PRO A 61 -18.86 4.27 24.72
CA PRO A 61 -17.84 5.31 24.69
C PRO A 61 -16.48 4.64 24.81
N ILE A 62 -15.68 4.70 23.74
CA ILE A 62 -14.32 4.18 23.76
C ILE A 62 -13.46 5.21 24.49
N GLN A 63 -12.88 4.84 25.64
CA GLN A 63 -11.82 5.63 26.26
C GLN A 63 -10.55 5.39 25.44
N LEU A 64 -10.24 6.31 24.53
CA LEU A 64 -8.98 6.29 23.78
C LEU A 64 -7.84 6.46 24.79
N ALA A 65 -7.07 5.38 25.00
CA ALA A 65 -5.80 5.50 25.72
C ALA A 65 -4.89 6.49 24.96
N PRO A 66 -4.07 7.29 25.67
CA PRO A 66 -3.09 8.15 25.02
C PRO A 66 -2.24 7.32 24.04
N MET A 67 -2.15 7.77 22.79
CA MET A 67 -1.34 7.08 21.79
C MET A 67 0.09 6.92 22.32
N LYS A 68 0.60 5.69 22.28
CA LYS A 68 2.01 5.41 22.54
C LYS A 68 2.83 6.11 21.46
N VAL A 69 3.41 7.27 21.79
CA VAL A 69 4.46 7.89 20.98
C VAL A 69 5.67 6.97 21.08
N LEU A 70 5.94 6.20 20.03
CA LEU A 70 7.20 5.48 19.91
C LEU A 70 8.32 6.52 19.72
N PRO A 71 9.41 6.46 20.48
CA PRO A 71 10.58 7.27 20.18
C PRO A 71 11.09 6.86 18.79
N VAL A 72 11.11 7.83 17.87
CA VAL A 72 11.73 7.65 16.55
C VAL A 72 13.22 7.39 16.82
N PRO A 73 13.78 6.22 16.42
CA PRO A 73 15.23 6.03 16.52
C PRO A 73 15.90 7.08 15.63
N ALA A 74 16.89 7.77 16.22
CA ALA A 74 17.66 8.81 15.54
C ALA A 74 18.18 8.28 14.19
N PRO A 75 18.24 9.12 13.15
CA PRO A 75 18.79 8.70 11.88
C PRO A 75 20.26 8.34 12.12
N HIS A 76 20.56 7.05 12.06
CA HIS A 76 21.92 6.59 11.88
C HIS A 76 22.39 7.21 10.56
N PHE A 77 23.23 8.24 10.65
CA PHE A 77 23.93 8.81 9.51
C PHE A 77 24.83 7.72 8.93
N LEU A 78 24.28 6.87 8.07
CA LEU A 78 25.06 6.11 7.13
C LEU A 78 25.54 7.12 6.08
N CYS A 79 26.74 7.62 6.32
CA CYS A 79 27.52 8.37 5.35
C CYS A 79 27.67 7.50 4.09
N LEU A 80 26.84 7.78 3.08
CA LEU A 80 27.01 7.22 1.75
C LEU A 80 28.21 7.94 1.14
N SER A 81 29.33 7.23 1.02
CA SER A 81 30.52 7.73 0.34
C SER A 81 30.17 8.16 -1.08
N ALA A 82 30.40 9.45 -1.34
CA ALA A 82 30.32 10.02 -2.67
C ALA A 82 31.40 9.42 -3.58
N VAL A 83 30.98 8.77 -4.66
CA VAL A 83 31.74 8.74 -5.90
C VAL A 83 30.81 9.21 -7.02
N GLY A 84 31.24 10.27 -7.71
CA GLY A 84 30.36 11.23 -8.36
C GLY A 84 29.68 10.80 -9.66
N SER A 85 28.66 11.56 -10.05
CA SER A 85 28.69 12.35 -11.28
C SER A 85 27.40 13.19 -11.43
N SER A 86 27.60 14.50 -11.59
CA SER A 86 26.76 15.49 -12.29
C SER A 86 25.23 15.60 -12.03
N ARG A 87 24.90 16.74 -11.38
CA ARG A 87 23.76 17.66 -11.60
C ARG A 87 22.40 17.33 -10.92
N PRO A 88 21.77 18.31 -10.23
CA PRO A 88 20.45 18.18 -9.63
C PRO A 88 19.33 18.64 -10.59
N PRO A 89 18.13 18.04 -10.58
CA PRO A 89 16.93 18.73 -11.06
C PRO A 89 16.36 19.61 -9.95
N THR A 90 16.31 20.91 -10.23
CA THR A 90 15.70 21.96 -9.43
C THR A 90 14.19 21.76 -9.27
N LEU A 91 13.73 21.92 -8.03
CA LEU A 91 12.32 22.08 -7.67
C LEU A 91 11.83 23.44 -8.17
N VAL A 92 10.89 23.45 -9.12
CA VAL A 92 10.06 24.63 -9.40
C VAL A 92 8.61 24.24 -9.21
N HIS A 93 8.02 24.85 -8.18
CA HIS A 93 6.61 24.86 -7.88
C HIS A 93 5.87 25.76 -8.89
N SER A 94 4.57 25.50 -8.99
CA SER A 94 3.49 26.39 -9.44
C SER A 94 3.49 26.86 -10.90
N GLU A 95 2.46 26.40 -11.58
CA GLU A 95 1.57 27.15 -12.47
C GLU A 95 2.14 28.39 -13.15
N THR A 96 2.23 28.33 -14.49
CA THR A 96 1.96 29.47 -15.37
C THR A 96 1.95 28.97 -16.82
N VAL A 97 0.77 29.08 -17.43
CA VAL A 97 0.55 29.37 -18.88
C VAL A 97 0.43 28.16 -19.81
N LEU A 98 -0.82 27.68 -19.91
CA LEU A 98 -1.55 27.59 -21.19
C LEU A 98 -0.83 28.28 -22.36
N ARG A 99 -0.28 27.49 -23.29
CA ARG A 99 0.13 27.77 -24.69
C ARG A 99 1.40 26.95 -24.96
N ALA A 100 1.44 25.99 -25.86
CA ALA A 100 1.02 26.08 -27.25
C ALA A 100 0.88 24.65 -27.83
N LEU A 101 -0.28 24.33 -28.38
CA LEU A 101 -0.43 24.06 -29.82
C LEU A 101 0.41 22.88 -30.33
N PHE A 102 0.04 21.65 -29.98
CA PHE A 102 -0.75 20.71 -30.80
C PHE A 102 -1.18 19.54 -29.91
#